data_AF-A0A821Q868-F1
#
_entry.id   AF-A0A821Q868-F1
#
_cell.length_a   1.000
_cell.length_b   1.000
_cell.length_c   1.000
_cell.angle_alpha   90.00
_cell.angle_beta   90.00
_cell.angle_gamma   90.00
#
_symmetry.space_group_name_H-M   'P 1'
#
loop_
_entity.id
_entity.type
_entity.pdbx_description
1 polymer ?
#
loop_
_entity_poly.entity_id
_entity_poly.type
_entity_poly.pdbx_seq_one_letter_code
_entity_poly.pdbx_strand_id
1 'polypeptide(L)'
;MKNHQAHGKKQWYCSSRDVHGCRADVITYRDIYYLPSHRSGSMVLIFKENKYWINNRYQNTINWTCRDRKRIGCNSCVQTTVEGRYIKHKGFHNHEDNYTKYNFND
;
A
#
# COMPACT_ATOMS: atom_id res chain seq x y z
N MET A 1 5.74 15.48 10.51
CA MET A 1 6.21 14.16 10.00
C MET A 1 7.73 14.11 10.07
N LYS A 2 8.28 12.95 10.38
CA LYS A 2 9.72 12.65 10.33
C LYS A 2 9.97 11.56 9.28
N ASN A 3 11.20 11.43 8.76
CA ASN A 3 11.53 10.34 7.83
C ASN A 3 12.89 9.70 8.06
N HIS A 4 13.04 8.48 7.56
CA HIS A 4 14.30 7.75 7.43
C HIS A 4 14.45 7.24 6.00
N GLN A 5 15.64 7.34 5.40
CA GLN A 5 15.86 7.01 4.00
C GLN A 5 17.02 6.02 3.85
N ALA A 6 16.78 4.94 3.10
CA ALA A 6 17.81 3.97 2.75
C ALA A 6 17.47 3.32 1.39
N HIS A 7 18.47 3.18 0.51
CA HIS A 7 18.34 2.48 -0.78
C HIS A 7 17.10 2.86 -1.61
N GLY A 8 16.77 4.16 -1.66
CA GLY A 8 15.65 4.69 -2.44
C GLY A 8 14.26 4.49 -1.82
N LYS A 9 14.18 3.83 -0.65
CA LYS A 9 12.97 3.75 0.17
C LYS A 9 12.99 4.88 1.20
N LYS A 10 11.85 5.55 1.38
CA LYS A 10 11.66 6.54 2.44
C LYS A 10 10.53 6.10 3.34
N GLN A 11 10.82 5.90 4.62
CA GLN A 11 9.82 5.64 5.64
C GLN A 11 9.47 6.95 6.32
N TRP A 12 8.18 7.28 6.39
CA TRP A 12 7.65 8.47 7.02
C TRP A 12 6.78 8.08 8.18
N TYR A 13 6.93 8.76 9.31
CA TYR A 13 6.14 8.49 10.49
C TYR A 13 5.68 9.79 11.16
N CYS A 14 4.62 9.68 11.95
CA CYS A 14 4.08 10.82 12.67
C CYS A 14 5.12 11.43 13.61
N SER A 15 5.23 12.76 13.63
CA SER A 15 6.14 13.47 14.54
C SER A 15 5.78 13.27 16.01
N SER A 16 4.50 12.99 16.30
CA SER A 16 3.99 12.67 17.63
C SER A 16 4.22 11.20 18.03
N ARG A 17 4.95 10.40 17.24
CA ARG A 17 5.26 9.00 17.57
C ARG A 17 5.97 8.88 18.91
N ASP A 18 6.96 9.74 19.16
CA ASP A 18 7.80 9.68 20.36
C ASP A 18 7.08 10.21 21.61
N VAL A 19 6.10 11.10 21.43
CA VAL A 19 5.40 11.80 22.54
C VAL A 19 4.04 11.17 22.86
N HIS A 20 3.29 10.74 21.84
CA HIS A 20 1.92 10.23 21.98
C HIS A 20 1.77 8.78 21.51
N GLY A 21 2.86 8.11 21.15
CA GLY A 21 2.81 6.72 20.68
C GLY A 21 2.06 6.53 19.36
N CYS A 22 1.92 7.59 18.55
CA CYS A 22 1.22 7.52 17.27
C CYS A 22 1.86 6.47 16.35
N ARG A 23 1.04 5.54 15.85
CA ARG A 23 1.49 4.42 15.01
C ARG A 23 1.44 4.69 13.50
N ALA A 24 1.04 5.89 13.10
CA ALA A 24 0.96 6.25 11.69
C ALA A 24 2.35 6.21 11.04
N ASP A 25 2.48 5.40 10.00
CA ASP A 25 3.72 5.10 9.29
C ASP A 25 3.39 4.88 7.81
N VAL A 26 4.31 5.22 6.90
CA VAL A 26 4.18 4.94 5.47
C VAL A 26 5.56 4.76 4.85
N ILE A 27 5.74 3.68 4.11
CA ILE A 27 6.94 3.45 3.32
C ILE A 27 6.65 3.82 1.88
N THR A 28 7.53 4.63 1.30
CA THR A 28 7.42 5.11 -0.08
C THR A 28 8.60 4.59 -0.89
N TYR A 29 8.32 4.11 -2.10
CA TYR A 29 9.32 3.71 -3.07
C TYR A 29 8.87 4.13 -4.46
N ARG A 30 9.50 5.19 -5.00
CA ARG A 30 9.01 5.89 -6.21
C ARG A 30 7.54 6.29 -6.02
N ASP A 31 6.64 5.80 -6.87
CA ASP A 31 5.19 6.11 -6.85
C ASP A 31 4.35 5.02 -6.15
N ILE A 32 4.99 4.24 -5.27
CA ILE A 32 4.37 3.15 -4.52
C ILE A 32 4.37 3.49 -3.04
N TYR A 33 3.22 3.32 -2.39
CA TYR A 33 3.06 3.56 -0.97
C TYR A 33 2.62 2.27 -0.27
N TYR A 34 3.30 1.96 0.83
CA TYR A 34 2.99 0.84 1.71
C TYR A 34 2.55 1.40 3.07
N LEU A 35 1.29 1.18 3.43
CA LEU A 35 0.70 1.68 4.67
C LEU A 35 0.37 0.50 5.60
N PRO A 36 0.72 0.56 6.89
CA PRO A 36 0.21 -0.41 7.86
C PRO A 36 -1.28 -0.20 8.08
N SER A 37 -2.05 -1.29 8.06
CA SER A 37 -3.45 -1.30 8.44
C SER A 37 -3.57 -1.49 9.95
N HIS A 38 -4.03 -0.47 10.65
CA HIS A 38 -4.27 -0.56 12.09
C HIS A 38 -5.38 -1.54 12.46
N ARG A 39 -6.34 -1.80 11.55
CA ARG A 39 -7.46 -2.71 11.80
C ARG A 39 -7.08 -4.18 11.69
N SER A 40 -6.22 -4.54 10.73
CA SER A 40 -5.91 -5.94 10.42
C SER A 40 -4.47 -6.35 10.75
N GLY A 41 -3.62 -5.41 11.18
CA GLY A 41 -2.19 -5.63 11.36
C GLY A 41 -1.42 -5.94 10.06
N SER A 42 -2.11 -5.96 8.92
CA SER A 42 -1.54 -6.25 7.60
C SER A 42 -1.13 -4.96 6.88
N MET A 43 -0.45 -5.09 5.74
CA MET A 43 -0.07 -3.94 4.92
C MET A 43 -1.08 -3.66 3.81
N VAL A 44 -1.22 -2.39 3.44
CA VAL A 44 -1.98 -1.87 2.31
C VAL A 44 -1.00 -1.32 1.29
N LEU A 45 -1.25 -1.61 0.02
CA LEU A 45 -0.50 -1.04 -1.08
C LEU A 45 -1.36 0.01 -1.78
N ILE A 46 -0.79 1.20 -2.00
CA ILE A 46 -1.31 2.18 -2.95
C ILE A 46 -0.40 2.18 -4.17
N PHE A 47 -1.01 1.99 -5.33
CA PHE A 47 -0.32 2.03 -6.61
C PHE A 47 -1.28 2.60 -7.65
N LYS A 48 -0.82 3.62 -8.39
CA LYS A 48 -1.63 4.31 -9.42
C LYS A 48 -3.04 4.64 -8.91
N GLU A 49 -3.11 5.40 -7.82
CA GLU A 49 -4.38 5.91 -7.25
C GLU A 49 -5.40 4.82 -6.86
N ASN A 50 -4.93 3.58 -6.65
CA ASN A 50 -5.77 2.47 -6.24
C ASN A 50 -5.22 1.75 -5.01
N LYS A 51 -6.12 1.32 -4.12
CA LYS A 51 -5.87 0.50 -2.94
C LYS A 51 -5.84 -0.98 -3.29
N TYR A 52 -4.85 -1.68 -2.75
CA TYR A 52 -4.71 -3.13 -2.86
C TYR A 52 -4.47 -3.76 -1.49
N TRP A 53 -5.06 -4.93 -1.29
CA TRP A 53 -4.84 -5.78 -0.13
C TRP A 53 -3.91 -6.93 -0.47
N ILE A 54 -3.23 -7.46 0.54
CA ILE A 54 -2.45 -8.68 0.39
C ILE A 54 -3.41 -9.84 0.12
N ASN A 55 -3.20 -10.51 -1.01
CA ASN A 55 -3.89 -11.76 -1.34
C ASN A 55 -3.10 -12.96 -0.83
N ASN A 56 -1.81 -13.01 -1.13
CA ASN A 56 -0.90 -14.04 -0.62
C ASN A 56 0.55 -13.57 -0.65
N ARG A 57 1.38 -14.28 0.12
CA ARG A 57 2.84 -14.16 0.11
C ARG A 57 3.41 -15.47 -0.39
N TYR A 58 4.33 -15.41 -1.34
CA TYR A 58 4.96 -16.59 -1.92
C TYR A 58 6.43 -16.31 -2.19
N GLN A 59 7.30 -17.12 -1.59
CA GLN A 59 8.75 -16.95 -1.60
C GLN A 59 9.11 -15.49 -1.23
N ASN A 60 9.80 -14.77 -2.12
CA ASN A 60 10.20 -13.38 -1.92
C ASN A 60 9.24 -12.36 -2.58
N THR A 61 8.00 -12.75 -2.84
CA THR A 61 7.00 -11.90 -3.48
C THR A 61 5.71 -11.80 -2.70
N ILE A 62 5.04 -10.66 -2.85
CA ILE A 62 3.71 -10.39 -2.31
C ILE A 62 2.79 -10.16 -3.50
N ASN A 63 1.70 -10.92 -3.56
CA ASN A 63 0.63 -10.71 -4.53
C ASN A 63 -0.46 -9.87 -3.88
N TRP A 64 -0.79 -8.77 -4.54
CA TRP A 64 -1.76 -7.77 -4.10
C TRP A 64 -2.96 -7.79 -5.04
N THR A 65 -4.16 -7.74 -4.48
CA THR A 65 -5.42 -7.66 -5.23
C THR A 65 -6.12 -6.36 -4.93
N CYS A 66 -6.71 -5.73 -5.94
CA CYS A 66 -7.46 -4.49 -5.77
C CYS A 66 -8.53 -4.65 -4.68
N ARG A 67 -8.74 -3.59 -3.88
CA ARG A 67 -9.76 -3.51 -2.82
C ARG A 67 -11.13 -3.95 -3.32
N ASP A 68 -11.46 -3.57 -4.54
CA ASP A 68 -12.78 -3.74 -5.14
C ASP A 68 -13.00 -5.11 -5.80
N ARG A 69 -12.01 -6.03 -5.71
CA ARG A 69 -12.14 -7.40 -6.23
C ARG A 69 -13.37 -8.13 -5.70
N LYS A 70 -13.62 -8.06 -4.38
CA LYS A 70 -14.80 -8.71 -3.77
C LYS A 70 -16.10 -7.93 -3.96
N ARG A 71 -16.03 -6.61 -4.17
CA ARG A 71 -17.20 -5.73 -4.25
C ARG A 71 -17.82 -5.71 -5.65
N ILE A 72 -16.99 -5.62 -6.68
CA ILE A 72 -17.44 -5.45 -8.09
C ILE A 72 -16.64 -6.32 -9.08
N GLY A 73 -15.92 -7.33 -8.59
CA GLY A 73 -15.21 -8.26 -9.46
C GLY A 73 -13.96 -7.69 -10.16
N CYS A 74 -13.38 -6.60 -9.66
CA CYS A 74 -12.17 -6.02 -10.23
C CYS A 74 -11.02 -7.05 -10.31
N ASN A 75 -10.40 -7.19 -11.49
CA ASN A 75 -9.38 -8.21 -11.73
C ASN A 75 -7.94 -7.68 -11.60
N SER A 76 -7.75 -6.37 -11.36
CA SER A 76 -6.46 -5.73 -11.18
C SER A 76 -5.67 -6.29 -9.99
N CYS A 77 -4.43 -6.70 -10.25
CA CYS A 77 -3.50 -7.25 -9.28
C CYS A 77 -2.10 -6.66 -9.47
N VAL A 78 -1.38 -6.45 -8.38
CA VAL A 78 0.03 -6.01 -8.39
C VAL A 78 0.89 -7.06 -7.72
N GLN A 79 2.12 -7.24 -8.18
CA GLN A 79 3.10 -8.09 -7.52
C GLN A 79 4.34 -7.26 -7.18
N THR A 80 4.80 -7.37 -5.93
CA THR A 80 6.00 -6.70 -5.44
C THR A 80 6.93 -7.73 -4.79
N THR A 81 8.20 -7.41 -4.62
CA THR A 81 9.06 -8.17 -3.71
C THR A 81 8.64 -7.90 -2.26
N VAL A 82 9.09 -8.75 -1.33
CA VAL A 82 8.97 -8.49 0.12
C VAL A 82 9.72 -7.23 0.56
N GLU A 83 10.76 -6.86 -0.19
CA GLU A 83 11.46 -5.59 -0.03
C GLU A 83 10.66 -4.38 -0.54
N GLY A 84 9.52 -4.56 -1.20
CA GLY A 84 8.72 -3.47 -1.74
C GLY A 84 9.21 -2.93 -3.09
N ARG A 85 9.95 -3.72 -3.86
CA ARG A 85 10.24 -3.40 -5.27
C ARG A 85 9.08 -3.85 -6.13
N TYR A 86 8.61 -3.00 -7.04
CA TYR A 86 7.63 -3.39 -8.05
C TYR A 86 8.16 -4.50 -8.95
N ILE A 87 7.32 -5.50 -9.24
CA ILE A 87 7.65 -6.55 -10.20
C ILE A 87 6.75 -6.41 -11.43
N LYS A 88 5.42 -6.48 -11.24
CA LYS A 88 4.46 -6.40 -12.36
C LYS A 88 3.03 -6.07 -11.92
N HIS A 89 2.25 -5.61 -12.88
CA HIS A 89 0.81 -5.37 -12.80
C HIS A 89 0.10 -6.37 -13.72
N LYS A 90 -1.05 -6.89 -13.30
CA LYS A 90 -1.85 -7.91 -14.00
C LYS A 90 -3.31 -7.48 -13.98
N GLY A 91 -4.03 -7.70 -15.09
CA GLY A 91 -5.43 -7.30 -15.21
C GLY A 91 -5.61 -5.79 -15.38
N PHE A 92 -6.85 -5.34 -15.26
CA PHE A 92 -7.28 -3.96 -15.46
C PHE A 92 -8.34 -3.56 -14.41
N HIS A 93 -8.49 -2.27 -14.18
CA HIS A 93 -9.57 -1.74 -13.36
C HIS A 93 -10.85 -1.63 -14.20
N ASN A 94 -11.97 -2.04 -13.62
CA ASN A 94 -13.32 -1.86 -14.17
C ASN A 94 -14.10 -0.78 -13.41
N HIS A 95 -13.39 0.14 -12.76
CA HIS A 95 -13.91 1.20 -11.92
C HIS A 95 -12.94 2.38 -11.94
N GLU A 96 -13.44 3.56 -11.54
CA GLU A 96 -12.61 4.73 -11.27
C GLU A 96 -11.69 4.50 -10.07
N ASP A 97 -10.65 5.31 -9.96
CA ASP A 97 -9.62 5.18 -8.93
C ASP A 97 -10.21 5.22 -7.51
N ASN A 98 -10.01 4.13 -6.76
CA ASN A 98 -10.62 3.95 -5.42
C ASN A 98 -9.75 4.53 -4.28
N TYR A 99 -8.70 5.27 -4.63
CA TYR A 99 -7.90 6.06 -3.72
C TYR A 99 -7.51 7.39 -4.33
N THR A 100 -8.13 8.45 -3.82
CA THR A 100 -7.59 9.80 -3.98
C THR A 100 -6.92 10.22 -2.67
N LYS A 101 -5.97 11.14 -2.77
CA LYS A 101 -5.40 11.86 -1.60
C LYS A 101 -6.44 12.67 -0.80
N TYR A 102 -7.69 12.70 -1.25
CA TYR A 102 -8.81 13.40 -0.61
C TYR A 102 -9.84 12.44 0.00
N ASN A 103 -9.79 11.15 -0.31
CA ASN A 103 -10.77 10.14 0.15
C ASN A 103 -10.35 9.45 1.46
N PHE A 104 -10.13 10.25 2.51
CA PHE A 104 -9.87 9.73 3.87
C PHE A 104 -11.15 9.39 4.66
N ASN A 105 -12.33 9.65 4.10
CA ASN A 105 -13.60 9.68 4.85
C ASN A 105 -14.60 8.54 4.54
N ASP A 106 -14.17 7.41 3.95
CA ASP A 106 -15.04 6.24 3.74
C ASP A 106 -14.90 5.17 4.84
#